data_AF-A0AAN5Y9V9-F1
#
_entry.id   AF-A0AAN5Y9V9-F1
#
_cell.length_a   1.000
_cell.length_b   1.000
_cell.length_c   1.000
_cell.angle_alpha   90.00
_cell.angle_beta   90.00
_cell.angle_gamma   90.00
#
_symmetry.space_group_name_H-M   'P 1'
#
loop_
_entity.id
_entity.type
_entity.pdbx_description
1 polymer ?
#
loop_
_entity_poly.entity_id
_entity_poly.type
_entity_poly.pdbx_seq_one_letter_code
_entity_poly.pdbx_strand_id
1 'polypeptide(L)'
;MTEVNQDIDLSLYMNESAIQDLGPVIEGVQVWGPVTNQDFRKTFLDWYDKESRRLPWRESKDPYRIWVSEIMLQQTRVDTVIGYYARFLSAFPTIKALAEAEEDQLLKVWEGLGYYSRVRNMQAAAQQIMADHDGIFPDNLADIKKLKGIGPYTAGAIGSIAFGIPVPAIDGNAMRVISRLFMINADIQKPANRKIFEAVGQYLVDPDRPGDFNQAIMDLGSSFETPKKAMPELSPLRDFTMATLTRTTDNYPVKSKKAKAKPVYYQALILQNAKGQVLIEKRTQHKLLNNLWTVPLINLGTSANQDLPANEKTAFLLAESQEAYGISPIFMRKEIGQVKHVFTHLIWHILLTYGQLKPVDEKKINDMITSGEADYAWVAPHHFEDYAFPTVQMKVWQAYEDYQKDNHHNIK
;
A
#
# COMPACT_ATOMS: atom_id res chain seq x y z
N MET A 1 -0.96 -9.85 -36.64
CA MET A 1 0.20 -8.93 -36.69
C MET A 1 0.65 -8.78 -35.26
N THR A 2 1.88 -9.15 -34.92
CA THR A 2 2.47 -8.80 -33.63
C THR A 2 2.40 -7.28 -33.52
N GLU A 3 1.53 -6.77 -32.67
CA GLU A 3 1.41 -5.33 -32.41
C GLU A 3 2.80 -4.85 -31.97
N VAL A 4 3.41 -3.98 -32.78
CA VAL A 4 4.67 -3.34 -32.42
C VAL A 4 4.40 -2.55 -31.15
N ASN A 5 5.16 -2.82 -30.09
CA ASN A 5 4.93 -2.22 -28.78
C ASN A 5 5.56 -0.82 -28.67
N GLN A 6 5.86 -0.18 -29.79
CA GLN A 6 6.70 1.00 -29.91
C GLN A 6 6.21 1.89 -31.05
N ASP A 7 5.95 3.17 -30.76
CA ASP A 7 5.37 4.13 -31.73
C ASP A 7 6.44 4.95 -32.48
N ILE A 8 7.65 4.41 -32.64
CA ILE A 8 8.79 5.18 -33.17
C ILE A 8 9.80 4.28 -33.88
N ASP A 9 10.45 4.85 -34.89
CA ASP A 9 11.67 4.29 -35.49
C ASP A 9 12.89 5.00 -34.88
N LEU A 10 13.67 4.28 -34.07
CA LEU A 10 14.85 4.83 -33.38
C LEU A 10 15.98 5.20 -34.35
N SER A 11 16.01 4.62 -35.56
CA SER A 11 17.07 4.90 -36.53
C SER A 11 17.10 6.35 -36.97
N LEU A 12 15.95 7.02 -36.93
CA LEU A 12 15.79 8.45 -37.24
C LEU A 12 16.48 9.37 -36.22
N TYR A 13 16.89 8.85 -35.05
CA TYR A 13 17.46 9.62 -33.95
C TYR A 13 18.91 9.23 -33.63
N MET A 14 19.50 8.35 -34.43
CA MET A 14 20.92 8.02 -34.33
C MET A 14 21.76 9.24 -34.69
N ASN A 15 22.76 9.56 -33.87
CA ASN A 15 23.68 10.70 -34.04
C ASN A 15 23.04 12.10 -33.99
N GLU A 16 21.72 12.20 -33.81
CA GLU A 16 21.01 13.46 -33.49
C GLU A 16 20.71 13.58 -31.98
N SER A 17 21.08 12.56 -31.21
CA SER A 17 20.86 12.42 -29.77
C SER A 17 22.02 11.65 -29.11
N ALA A 18 21.89 11.24 -27.85
CA ALA A 18 22.87 10.36 -27.20
C ALA A 18 22.85 8.91 -27.73
N ILE A 19 21.97 8.61 -28.69
CA ILE A 19 21.84 7.29 -29.33
C ILE A 19 22.87 7.15 -30.45
N GLN A 20 23.79 6.19 -30.30
CA GLN A 20 24.89 5.92 -31.23
C GLN A 20 24.69 4.62 -32.03
N ASP A 21 23.97 3.65 -31.46
CA ASP A 21 23.77 2.32 -32.03
C ASP A 21 22.43 1.71 -31.61
N LEU A 22 21.91 0.82 -32.47
CA LEU A 22 20.68 0.07 -32.23
C LEU A 22 21.01 -1.38 -31.90
N GLY A 23 20.26 -1.94 -30.96
CA GLY A 23 20.44 -3.27 -30.43
C GLY A 23 19.43 -4.27 -31.00
N PRO A 24 19.14 -5.36 -30.27
CA PRO A 24 18.11 -6.31 -30.66
C PRO A 24 16.70 -5.72 -30.50
N VAL A 25 15.70 -6.40 -31.07
CA VAL A 25 14.29 -6.19 -30.74
C VAL A 25 13.90 -7.14 -29.61
N ILE A 26 13.45 -6.58 -28.48
CA ILE A 26 13.05 -7.34 -27.29
C ILE A 26 11.55 -7.17 -27.07
N GLU A 27 10.79 -8.27 -27.11
CA GLU A 27 9.33 -8.25 -26.91
C GLU A 27 8.60 -7.21 -27.80
N GLY A 28 9.10 -6.99 -29.03
CA GLY A 28 8.55 -6.03 -29.99
C GLY A 28 8.97 -4.57 -29.77
N VAL A 29 10.03 -4.32 -28.98
CA VAL A 29 10.62 -3.00 -28.73
C VAL A 29 12.06 -3.00 -29.26
N GLN A 30 12.38 -2.12 -30.21
CA GLN A 30 13.75 -1.85 -30.63
C GLN A 30 14.48 -1.11 -29.50
N VAL A 31 15.51 -1.75 -28.94
CA VAL A 31 16.35 -1.15 -27.87
C VAL A 31 17.67 -0.65 -28.43
N TRP A 32 18.44 0.06 -27.60
CA TRP A 32 19.76 0.56 -27.98
C TRP A 32 20.82 -0.56 -28.06
N GLY A 33 21.87 -0.31 -28.83
CA GLY A 33 23.02 -1.21 -28.88
C GLY A 33 23.94 -1.07 -27.66
N PRO A 34 25.01 -1.88 -27.59
CA PRO A 34 25.92 -1.91 -26.46
C PRO A 34 26.57 -0.56 -26.15
N VAL A 35 26.92 0.25 -27.16
CA VAL A 35 27.62 1.53 -26.97
C VAL A 35 26.71 2.53 -26.26
N THR A 36 25.51 2.74 -26.80
CA THR A 36 24.50 3.63 -26.22
C THR A 36 24.07 3.17 -24.83
N ASN A 37 23.91 1.86 -24.61
CA ASN A 37 23.52 1.33 -23.30
C ASN A 37 24.61 1.57 -22.24
N GLN A 38 25.89 1.45 -22.61
CA GLN A 38 27.01 1.78 -21.74
C GLN A 38 27.02 3.28 -21.36
N ASP A 39 26.85 4.16 -22.33
CA ASP A 39 26.81 5.61 -22.10
C ASP A 39 25.60 6.03 -21.28
N PHE A 40 24.45 5.39 -21.51
CA PHE A 40 23.24 5.55 -20.71
C PHE A 40 23.49 5.17 -19.24
N ARG A 41 23.99 3.96 -18.98
CA ARG A 41 24.27 3.49 -17.62
C ARG A 41 25.26 4.40 -16.90
N LYS A 42 26.32 4.80 -17.58
CA LYS A 42 27.31 5.74 -17.03
C LYS A 42 26.67 7.07 -16.66
N THR A 43 25.96 7.71 -17.58
CA THR A 43 25.30 9.00 -17.33
C THR A 43 24.30 8.89 -16.17
N PHE A 44 23.57 7.78 -16.13
CA PHE A 44 22.54 7.54 -15.15
C PHE A 44 23.09 7.34 -13.73
N LEU A 45 24.12 6.51 -13.60
CA LEU A 45 24.76 6.23 -12.31
C LEU A 45 25.60 7.42 -11.83
N ASP A 46 26.26 8.16 -12.72
CA ASP A 46 26.97 9.41 -12.37
C ASP A 46 26.01 10.46 -11.78
N TRP A 47 24.77 10.52 -12.28
CA TRP A 47 23.72 11.36 -11.70
C TRP A 47 23.27 10.83 -10.34
N TYR A 48 23.00 9.54 -10.23
CA TYR A 48 22.55 8.92 -8.98
C TYR A 48 23.56 9.10 -7.85
N ASP A 49 24.85 8.98 -8.14
CA ASP A 49 25.93 9.17 -7.16
C ASP A 49 25.95 10.60 -6.59
N LYS A 50 25.48 11.59 -7.35
CA LYS A 50 25.42 13.00 -6.94
C LYS A 50 24.12 13.36 -6.24
N GLU A 51 22.99 12.85 -6.75
CA GLU A 51 21.64 13.34 -6.41
C GLU A 51 20.82 12.34 -5.58
N SER A 52 21.35 11.14 -5.31
CA SER A 52 20.61 10.12 -4.56
C SER A 52 20.14 10.62 -3.20
N ARG A 53 18.90 10.27 -2.86
CA ARG A 53 18.33 10.59 -1.56
C ARG A 53 18.96 9.74 -0.47
N ARG A 54 19.37 10.37 0.62
CA ARG A 54 19.73 9.69 1.87
C ARG A 54 18.47 9.21 2.58
N LEU A 55 18.31 7.89 2.66
CA LEU A 55 17.15 7.24 3.28
C LEU A 55 17.64 6.17 4.26
N PRO A 56 16.98 5.95 5.41
CA PRO A 56 17.47 5.05 6.45
C PRO A 56 17.73 3.60 5.98
N TRP A 57 16.98 3.12 5.00
CA TRP A 57 17.16 1.78 4.42
C TRP A 57 18.25 1.71 3.35
N ARG A 58 18.67 2.83 2.77
CA ARG A 58 19.76 2.88 1.78
C ARG A 58 21.15 2.88 2.40
N GLU A 59 21.25 3.18 3.69
CA GLU A 59 22.50 3.13 4.46
C GLU A 59 22.86 1.70 4.91
N SER A 60 22.02 0.71 4.56
CA SER A 60 22.14 -0.68 4.97
C SER A 60 22.19 -1.61 3.77
N LYS A 61 23.06 -2.62 3.82
CA LYS A 61 23.05 -3.78 2.89
C LYS A 61 22.38 -5.02 3.48
N ASP A 62 21.89 -4.95 4.71
CA ASP A 62 21.18 -6.05 5.35
C ASP A 62 19.86 -6.37 4.59
N PRO A 63 19.70 -7.60 4.07
CA PRO A 63 18.51 -8.01 3.32
C PRO A 63 17.23 -7.91 4.14
N TYR A 64 17.26 -8.11 5.46
CA TYR A 64 16.09 -7.97 6.32
C TYR A 64 15.59 -6.52 6.32
N ARG A 65 16.50 -5.57 6.53
CA ARG A 65 16.21 -4.12 6.53
C ARG A 65 15.70 -3.65 5.18
N ILE A 66 16.35 -4.06 4.10
CA ILE A 66 15.92 -3.75 2.73
C ILE A 66 14.52 -4.31 2.50
N TRP A 67 14.28 -5.59 2.80
CA TRP A 67 12.98 -6.23 2.65
C TRP A 67 11.87 -5.49 3.41
N VAL A 68 12.08 -5.13 4.67
CA VAL A 68 11.11 -4.37 5.46
C VAL A 68 10.76 -3.05 4.76
N SER A 69 11.75 -2.31 4.29
CA SER A 69 11.51 -1.04 3.58
C SER A 69 10.75 -1.24 2.27
N GLU A 70 11.10 -2.26 1.48
CA GLU A 70 10.46 -2.56 0.21
C GLU A 70 8.99 -2.95 0.38
N ILE A 71 8.65 -3.74 1.41
CA ILE A 71 7.25 -4.08 1.72
C ILE A 71 6.48 -2.84 2.17
N MET A 72 7.08 -1.96 2.99
CA MET A 72 6.45 -0.72 3.43
C MET A 72 6.19 0.25 2.29
N LEU A 73 7.12 0.38 1.34
CA LEU A 73 7.03 1.30 0.19
C LEU A 73 5.98 0.88 -0.85
N GLN A 74 5.45 -0.34 -0.79
CA GLN A 74 4.37 -0.78 -1.67
C GLN A 74 3.11 0.09 -1.49
N GLN A 75 2.86 0.99 -2.46
CA GLN A 75 1.71 1.91 -2.42
C GLN A 75 1.70 2.87 -1.22
N THR A 76 2.86 3.13 -0.61
CA THR A 76 3.02 4.11 0.47
C THR A 76 4.14 5.09 0.13
N ARG A 77 4.00 6.36 0.52
CA ARG A 77 5.00 7.40 0.22
C ARG A 77 6.21 7.28 1.14
N VAL A 78 7.38 7.65 0.61
CA VAL A 78 8.66 7.63 1.34
C VAL A 78 8.57 8.37 2.67
N ASP A 79 8.09 9.61 2.69
CA ASP A 79 8.02 10.44 3.91
C ASP A 79 7.17 9.77 5.01
N THR A 80 6.12 9.06 4.63
CA THR A 80 5.30 8.29 5.57
C THR A 80 6.07 7.09 6.12
N VAL A 81 6.85 6.39 5.29
CA VAL A 81 7.53 5.15 5.68
C VAL A 81 8.66 5.39 6.68
N ILE A 82 9.35 6.53 6.65
CA ILE A 82 10.55 6.79 7.48
C ILE A 82 10.28 6.52 8.98
N GLY A 83 9.22 7.10 9.54
CA GLY A 83 8.89 6.90 10.96
C GLY A 83 8.46 5.47 11.30
N TYR A 84 7.75 4.82 10.38
CA TYR A 84 7.29 3.45 10.57
C TYR A 84 8.43 2.45 10.50
N TYR A 85 9.36 2.64 9.58
CA TYR A 85 10.54 1.82 9.40
C TYR A 85 11.38 1.77 10.68
N ALA A 86 11.66 2.94 11.28
CA ALA A 86 12.41 3.03 12.52
C ALA A 86 11.70 2.31 13.68
N ARG A 87 10.39 2.56 13.87
CA ARG A 87 9.59 1.90 14.92
C ARG A 87 9.51 0.39 14.71
N PHE A 88 9.36 -0.05 13.47
CA PHE A 88 9.25 -1.46 13.12
C PHE A 88 10.54 -2.21 13.43
N LEU A 89 11.68 -1.69 13.02
CA LEU A 89 12.98 -2.31 13.33
C LEU A 89 13.35 -2.24 14.81
N SER A 90 12.80 -1.27 15.55
CA SER A 90 12.95 -1.25 17.01
C SER A 90 12.15 -2.37 17.69
N ALA A 91 10.94 -2.67 17.20
CA ALA A 91 10.09 -3.73 17.75
C ALA A 91 10.54 -5.12 17.27
N PHE A 92 10.92 -5.23 16.01
CA PHE A 92 11.31 -6.46 15.33
C PHE A 92 12.69 -6.24 14.68
N PRO A 93 13.78 -6.37 15.45
CA PRO A 93 15.12 -6.08 14.93
C PRO A 93 15.69 -7.18 14.03
N THR A 94 15.08 -8.37 14.01
CA THR A 94 15.57 -9.55 13.29
C THR A 94 14.43 -10.33 12.63
N ILE A 95 14.77 -11.19 11.67
CA ILE A 95 13.83 -12.14 11.04
C ILE A 95 13.14 -13.00 12.11
N LYS A 96 13.90 -13.51 13.08
CA LYS A 96 13.37 -14.29 14.21
C LYS A 96 12.35 -13.50 15.02
N ALA A 97 12.68 -12.28 15.42
CA ALA A 97 11.77 -11.42 16.19
C ALA A 97 10.46 -11.13 15.43
N LEU A 98 10.53 -10.97 14.10
CA LEU A 98 9.33 -10.84 13.27
C LEU A 98 8.53 -12.14 13.17
N ALA A 99 9.20 -13.28 13.01
CA ALA A 99 8.57 -14.59 12.88
C ALA A 99 7.80 -15.00 14.15
N GLU A 100 8.35 -14.66 15.33
CA GLU A 100 7.82 -14.96 16.66
C GLU A 100 6.85 -13.90 17.20
N ALA A 101 6.65 -12.78 16.48
CA ALA A 101 5.80 -11.68 16.93
C ALA A 101 4.33 -12.11 17.09
N GLU A 102 3.70 -11.68 18.18
CA GLU A 102 2.24 -11.83 18.33
C GLU A 102 1.51 -10.96 17.30
N GLU A 103 0.41 -11.48 16.72
CA GLU A 103 -0.27 -10.80 15.61
C GLU A 103 -0.75 -9.40 16.02
N ASP A 104 -1.28 -9.23 17.23
CA ASP A 104 -1.80 -7.93 17.68
C ASP A 104 -0.69 -6.89 17.83
N GLN A 105 0.49 -7.28 18.33
CA GLN A 105 1.66 -6.41 18.37
C GLN A 105 2.11 -6.03 16.95
N LEU A 106 2.15 -7.00 16.05
CA LEU A 106 2.54 -6.80 14.65
C LEU A 106 1.60 -5.80 13.95
N LEU A 107 0.29 -5.99 14.09
CA LEU A 107 -0.72 -5.10 13.52
C LEU A 107 -0.67 -3.71 14.13
N LYS A 108 -0.35 -3.62 15.43
CA LYS A 108 -0.21 -2.33 16.11
C LYS A 108 0.98 -1.53 15.60
N VAL A 109 2.13 -2.16 15.44
CA VAL A 109 3.32 -1.47 14.88
C VAL A 109 3.07 -1.00 13.43
N TRP A 110 2.25 -1.75 12.67
CA TRP A 110 1.86 -1.44 11.29
C TRP A 110 0.66 -0.48 11.15
N GLU A 111 0.00 -0.14 12.25
CA GLU A 111 -1.23 0.65 12.28
C GLU A 111 -1.09 1.97 11.52
N GLY A 112 -1.95 2.20 10.52
CA GLY A 112 -1.95 3.43 9.73
C GLY A 112 -1.20 3.35 8.39
N LEU A 113 -0.35 2.33 8.15
CA LEU A 113 0.26 2.11 6.82
C LEU A 113 -0.73 1.56 5.78
N GLY A 114 -1.85 0.98 6.23
CA GLY A 114 -2.80 0.31 5.37
C GLY A 114 -2.26 -0.98 4.72
N TYR A 115 -3.11 -1.65 3.94
CA TYR A 115 -2.79 -2.94 3.29
C TYR A 115 -2.15 -3.96 4.26
N TYR A 116 -2.84 -4.26 5.36
CA TYR A 116 -2.36 -5.13 6.44
C TYR A 116 -2.10 -6.58 6.04
N SER A 117 -2.49 -7.02 4.84
CA SER A 117 -2.03 -8.30 4.29
C SER A 117 -0.52 -8.32 4.04
N ARG A 118 0.10 -7.15 3.77
CA ARG A 118 1.55 -7.02 3.56
C ARG A 118 2.33 -7.51 4.77
N VAL A 119 2.04 -6.97 5.97
CA VAL A 119 2.76 -7.32 7.19
C VAL A 119 2.54 -8.78 7.61
N ARG A 120 1.32 -9.31 7.39
CA ARG A 120 1.03 -10.73 7.63
C ARG A 120 1.80 -11.66 6.70
N ASN A 121 1.83 -11.33 5.40
CA ASN A 121 2.63 -12.08 4.44
C ASN A 121 4.12 -11.98 4.78
N MET A 122 4.58 -10.81 5.24
CA MET A 122 5.95 -10.59 5.70
C MET A 122 6.28 -11.48 6.89
N GLN A 123 5.42 -11.56 7.91
CA GLN A 123 5.60 -12.49 9.03
C GLN A 123 5.61 -13.96 8.59
N ALA A 124 4.66 -14.35 7.74
CA ALA A 124 4.63 -15.73 7.23
C ALA A 124 5.87 -16.08 6.41
N ALA A 125 6.42 -15.14 5.64
CA ALA A 125 7.70 -15.31 4.97
C ALA A 125 8.89 -15.33 5.95
N ALA A 126 8.85 -14.57 7.05
CA ALA A 126 9.87 -14.65 8.10
C ALA A 126 9.87 -16.03 8.74
N GLN A 127 8.69 -16.59 9.04
CA GLN A 127 8.53 -17.96 9.52
C GLN A 127 9.04 -18.99 8.51
N GLN A 128 8.78 -18.78 7.21
CA GLN A 128 9.33 -19.59 6.14
C GLN A 128 10.86 -19.54 6.10
N ILE A 129 11.47 -18.36 6.25
CA ILE A 129 12.93 -18.21 6.32
C ILE A 129 13.50 -18.94 7.53
N MET A 130 12.82 -18.89 8.68
CA MET A 130 13.23 -19.63 9.87
C MET A 130 13.21 -21.15 9.65
N ALA A 131 12.21 -21.66 8.93
CA ALA A 131 12.00 -23.10 8.73
C ALA A 131 12.85 -23.68 7.58
N ASP A 132 12.88 -22.98 6.44
CA ASP A 132 13.47 -23.50 5.19
C ASP A 132 14.93 -23.06 5.00
N HIS A 133 15.37 -22.02 5.72
CA HIS A 133 16.66 -21.36 5.52
C HIS A 133 17.40 -21.03 6.84
N ASP A 134 17.05 -21.69 7.94
CA ASP A 134 17.69 -21.53 9.27
C ASP A 134 17.78 -20.06 9.77
N GLY A 135 16.80 -19.23 9.38
CA GLY A 135 16.76 -17.81 9.75
C GLY A 135 17.68 -16.92 8.93
N ILE A 136 18.35 -17.45 7.90
CA ILE A 136 19.22 -16.71 6.97
C ILE A 136 18.39 -16.34 5.74
N PHE A 137 18.38 -15.05 5.40
CA PHE A 137 17.65 -14.59 4.21
C PHE A 137 18.26 -15.21 2.93
N PRO A 138 17.47 -15.84 2.05
CA PRO A 138 18.00 -16.48 0.85
C PRO A 138 18.68 -15.45 -0.08
N ASP A 139 19.84 -15.80 -0.61
CA ASP A 139 20.71 -14.93 -1.40
C ASP A 139 20.57 -15.13 -2.92
N ASN A 140 19.67 -16.00 -3.35
CA ASN A 140 19.40 -16.28 -4.76
C ASN A 140 17.96 -15.93 -5.14
N LEU A 141 17.79 -15.45 -6.38
CA LEU A 141 16.50 -14.93 -6.85
C LEU A 141 15.39 -16.00 -6.87
N ALA A 142 15.73 -17.26 -7.12
CA ALA A 142 14.75 -18.34 -7.20
C ALA A 142 14.10 -18.59 -5.84
N ASP A 143 14.87 -18.60 -4.77
CA ASP A 143 14.37 -18.82 -3.41
C ASP A 143 13.70 -17.56 -2.85
N ILE A 144 14.26 -16.36 -3.11
CA ILE A 144 13.60 -15.09 -2.73
C ILE A 144 12.17 -15.02 -3.29
N LYS A 145 11.95 -15.45 -4.55
CA LYS A 145 10.63 -15.46 -5.20
C LYS A 145 9.64 -16.46 -4.60
N LYS A 146 10.11 -17.49 -3.89
CA LYS A 146 9.23 -18.48 -3.23
C LYS A 146 8.66 -17.96 -1.92
N LEU A 147 9.27 -16.93 -1.33
CA LEU A 147 8.82 -16.34 -0.08
C LEU A 147 7.45 -15.69 -0.22
N LYS A 148 6.57 -15.96 0.74
CA LYS A 148 5.19 -15.46 0.72
C LYS A 148 5.13 -13.93 0.67
N GLY A 149 4.36 -13.40 -0.28
CA GLY A 149 4.19 -11.95 -0.46
C GLY A 149 5.35 -11.25 -1.16
N ILE A 150 6.39 -11.97 -1.58
CA ILE A 150 7.47 -11.43 -2.41
C ILE A 150 7.15 -11.69 -3.88
N GLY A 151 6.69 -10.65 -4.58
CA GLY A 151 6.46 -10.68 -6.02
C GLY A 151 7.72 -10.37 -6.84
N PRO A 152 7.63 -10.39 -8.19
CA PRO A 152 8.77 -10.17 -9.08
C PRO A 152 9.53 -8.86 -8.81
N TYR A 153 8.79 -7.76 -8.55
CA TYR A 153 9.38 -6.48 -8.18
C TYR A 153 10.23 -6.58 -6.91
N THR A 154 9.64 -7.06 -5.81
CA THR A 154 10.32 -7.11 -4.50
C THR A 154 11.50 -8.08 -4.52
N ALA A 155 11.37 -9.20 -5.23
CA ALA A 155 12.48 -10.11 -5.44
C ALA A 155 13.64 -9.45 -6.21
N GLY A 156 13.33 -8.69 -7.27
CA GLY A 156 14.33 -7.92 -8.02
C GLY A 156 14.99 -6.83 -7.18
N ALA A 157 14.21 -6.10 -6.39
CA ALA A 157 14.72 -5.06 -5.50
C ALA A 157 15.67 -5.65 -4.43
N ILE A 158 15.24 -6.67 -3.68
CA ILE A 158 16.08 -7.31 -2.66
C ILE A 158 17.30 -7.97 -3.29
N GLY A 159 17.11 -8.75 -4.35
CA GLY A 159 18.19 -9.46 -5.05
C GLY A 159 19.28 -8.51 -5.56
N SER A 160 18.89 -7.40 -6.17
CA SER A 160 19.85 -6.45 -6.71
C SER A 160 20.52 -5.59 -5.63
N ILE A 161 19.78 -5.13 -4.62
CA ILE A 161 20.30 -4.20 -3.60
C ILE A 161 21.14 -4.93 -2.55
N ALA A 162 20.64 -6.05 -2.01
CA ALA A 162 21.31 -6.78 -0.94
C ALA A 162 22.40 -7.72 -1.48
N PHE A 163 22.15 -8.36 -2.62
CA PHE A 163 22.97 -9.46 -3.12
C PHE A 163 23.67 -9.19 -4.46
N GLY A 164 23.49 -7.99 -5.04
CA GLY A 164 24.16 -7.62 -6.30
C GLY A 164 23.71 -8.44 -7.51
N ILE A 165 22.55 -9.09 -7.45
CA ILE A 165 22.05 -9.89 -8.57
C ILE A 165 21.64 -8.93 -9.71
N PRO A 166 22.11 -9.13 -10.96
CA PRO A 166 21.79 -8.26 -12.10
C PRO A 166 20.39 -8.53 -12.63
N VAL A 167 19.38 -8.16 -11.84
CA VAL A 167 17.95 -8.34 -12.11
C VAL A 167 17.22 -6.99 -11.97
N PRO A 168 16.27 -6.66 -12.86
CA PRO A 168 15.51 -5.42 -12.76
C PRO A 168 14.43 -5.48 -11.68
N ALA A 169 14.19 -4.34 -11.02
CA ALA A 169 13.08 -4.14 -10.09
C ALA A 169 11.96 -3.31 -10.75
N ILE A 170 11.04 -3.97 -11.47
CA ILE A 170 10.01 -3.29 -12.26
C ILE A 170 8.76 -2.95 -11.45
N ASP A 171 8.59 -1.69 -11.06
CA ASP A 171 7.38 -1.12 -10.47
C ASP A 171 6.66 -0.14 -11.44
N GLY A 172 5.69 0.62 -10.93
CA GLY A 172 5.00 1.64 -11.71
C GLY A 172 5.87 2.84 -12.11
N ASN A 173 6.95 3.12 -11.37
CA ASN A 173 7.94 4.12 -11.73
C ASN A 173 8.84 3.62 -12.85
N ALA A 174 9.38 2.41 -12.73
CA ALA A 174 10.20 1.77 -13.75
C ALA A 174 9.45 1.62 -15.07
N MET A 175 8.22 1.09 -15.07
CA MET A 175 7.42 0.98 -16.29
C MET A 175 7.19 2.33 -16.98
N ARG A 176 7.01 3.41 -16.20
CA ARG A 176 6.86 4.77 -16.75
C ARG A 176 8.15 5.27 -17.36
N VAL A 177 9.28 5.17 -16.65
CA VAL A 177 10.59 5.60 -17.16
C VAL A 177 10.92 4.82 -18.44
N ILE A 178 10.85 3.49 -18.40
CA ILE A 178 11.15 2.63 -19.56
C ILE A 178 10.19 2.91 -20.73
N SER A 179 8.90 3.14 -20.45
CA SER A 179 7.96 3.52 -21.51
C SER A 179 8.33 4.82 -22.21
N ARG A 180 8.91 5.79 -21.49
CA ARG A 180 9.33 7.08 -22.06
C ARG A 180 10.67 6.99 -22.77
N LEU A 181 11.59 6.18 -22.24
CA LEU A 181 12.89 5.91 -22.89
C LEU A 181 12.69 5.37 -24.29
N PHE A 182 11.77 4.42 -24.49
CA PHE A 182 11.59 3.72 -25.77
C PHE A 182 10.24 3.98 -26.47
N MET A 183 9.41 4.88 -25.94
CA MET A 183 8.03 5.11 -26.41
C MET A 183 7.20 3.82 -26.50
N ILE A 184 7.23 3.03 -25.42
CA ILE A 184 6.50 1.76 -25.33
C ILE A 184 5.00 2.03 -25.18
N ASN A 185 4.20 1.63 -26.17
CA ASN A 185 2.75 1.88 -26.24
C ASN A 185 1.89 0.81 -25.52
N ALA A 186 2.53 -0.21 -24.96
CA ALA A 186 1.87 -1.28 -24.23
C ALA A 186 1.19 -0.76 -22.95
N ASP A 187 -0.11 -1.02 -22.81
CA ASP A 187 -0.89 -0.63 -21.63
C ASP A 187 -0.34 -1.29 -20.35
N ILE A 188 0.19 -0.48 -19.43
CA ILE A 188 0.83 -0.98 -18.20
C ILE A 188 -0.17 -1.53 -17.16
N GLN A 189 -1.49 -1.38 -17.39
CA GLN A 189 -2.50 -2.00 -16.53
C GLN A 189 -2.81 -3.45 -16.92
N LYS A 190 -2.40 -3.90 -18.12
CA LYS A 190 -2.58 -5.29 -18.55
C LYS A 190 -1.43 -6.14 -17.99
N PRO A 191 -1.70 -7.13 -17.13
CA PRO A 191 -0.64 -7.95 -16.54
C PRO A 191 0.27 -8.65 -17.57
N ALA A 192 -0.30 -9.04 -18.72
CA ALA A 192 0.43 -9.68 -19.82
C ALA A 192 1.55 -8.78 -20.40
N ASN A 193 1.41 -7.45 -20.32
CA ASN A 193 2.40 -6.51 -20.85
C ASN A 193 3.60 -6.31 -19.94
N ARG A 194 3.53 -6.75 -18.67
CA ARG A 194 4.62 -6.61 -17.70
C ARG A 194 5.91 -7.27 -18.18
N LYS A 195 5.81 -8.39 -18.90
CA LYS A 195 6.96 -9.13 -19.45
C LYS A 195 7.81 -8.28 -20.41
N ILE A 196 7.21 -7.32 -21.13
CA ILE A 196 7.91 -6.40 -22.03
C ILE A 196 8.87 -5.54 -21.20
N PHE A 197 8.37 -4.92 -20.14
CA PHE A 197 9.17 -4.07 -19.26
C PHE A 197 10.21 -4.85 -18.45
N GLU A 198 9.91 -6.09 -18.06
CA GLU A 198 10.87 -6.97 -17.40
C GLU A 198 12.01 -7.37 -18.36
N ALA A 199 11.71 -7.71 -19.61
CA ALA A 199 12.72 -8.06 -20.61
C ALA A 199 13.59 -6.86 -21.02
N VAL A 200 12.98 -5.70 -21.27
CA VAL A 200 13.70 -4.45 -21.57
C VAL A 200 14.53 -4.00 -20.35
N GLY A 201 13.95 -4.08 -19.15
CA GLY A 201 14.67 -3.78 -17.90
C GLY A 201 15.86 -4.71 -17.67
N GLN A 202 15.73 -6.00 -17.99
CA GLN A 202 16.82 -6.98 -17.88
C GLN A 202 17.97 -6.66 -18.84
N TYR A 203 17.68 -6.10 -20.01
CA TYR A 203 18.70 -5.64 -20.94
C TYR A 203 19.37 -4.34 -20.49
N LEU A 204 18.62 -3.46 -19.81
CA LEU A 204 19.13 -2.17 -19.35
C LEU A 204 19.92 -2.24 -18.03
N VAL A 205 19.55 -3.14 -17.11
CA VAL A 205 20.15 -3.18 -15.76
C VAL A 205 21.68 -3.23 -15.84
N ASP A 206 22.34 -2.42 -15.01
CA ASP A 206 23.78 -2.41 -14.94
C ASP A 206 24.28 -3.72 -14.31
N PRO A 207 25.22 -4.45 -14.94
CA PRO A 207 25.68 -5.74 -14.43
C PRO A 207 26.54 -5.62 -13.17
N ASP A 208 27.19 -4.48 -12.95
CA ASP A 208 28.13 -4.26 -11.85
C ASP A 208 27.47 -3.53 -10.66
N ARG A 209 26.47 -2.68 -10.93
CA ARG A 209 25.74 -1.88 -9.95
C ARG A 209 24.21 -2.02 -10.08
N PRO A 210 23.65 -3.24 -10.07
CA PRO A 210 22.21 -3.44 -10.33
C PRO A 210 21.31 -2.84 -9.25
N GLY A 211 21.74 -2.86 -7.99
CA GLY A 211 21.01 -2.25 -6.88
C GLY A 211 20.89 -0.73 -7.04
N ASP A 212 22.01 -0.05 -7.31
CA ASP A 212 22.04 1.40 -7.53
C ASP A 212 21.24 1.78 -8.77
N PHE A 213 21.36 1.01 -9.86
CA PHE A 213 20.58 1.20 -11.07
C PHE A 213 19.06 1.15 -10.80
N ASN A 214 18.60 0.12 -10.09
CA ASN A 214 17.19 -0.01 -9.74
C ASN A 214 16.70 1.13 -8.85
N GLN A 215 17.50 1.56 -7.88
CA GLN A 215 17.16 2.69 -7.01
C GLN A 215 17.17 4.03 -7.78
N ALA A 216 18.09 4.21 -8.73
CA ALA A 216 18.17 5.36 -9.60
C ALA A 216 16.91 5.49 -10.47
N ILE A 217 16.36 4.38 -10.98
CA ILE A 217 15.09 4.38 -11.73
C ILE A 217 13.94 4.91 -10.87
N MET A 218 13.87 4.48 -9.62
CA MET A 218 12.84 4.94 -8.69
C MET A 218 12.97 6.44 -8.40
N ASP A 219 14.20 6.92 -8.18
CA ASP A 219 14.47 8.34 -7.93
C ASP A 219 14.13 9.19 -9.16
N LEU A 220 14.59 8.79 -10.35
CA LEU A 220 14.29 9.48 -11.62
C LEU A 220 12.78 9.58 -11.86
N GLY A 221 12.07 8.45 -11.67
CA GLY A 221 10.62 8.37 -11.76
C GLY A 221 9.89 9.30 -10.80
N SER A 222 10.46 9.56 -9.63
CA SER A 222 9.87 10.42 -8.62
C SER A 222 10.24 11.91 -8.74
N SER A 223 11.37 12.22 -9.39
CA SER A 223 11.90 13.59 -9.49
C SER A 223 11.57 14.25 -10.83
N PHE A 224 12.02 13.66 -11.95
CA PHE A 224 11.91 14.26 -13.29
C PHE A 224 10.79 13.63 -14.09
N GLU A 225 10.68 12.30 -14.01
CA GLU A 225 9.74 11.54 -14.82
C GLU A 225 8.43 11.30 -14.07
N THR A 226 7.83 12.33 -13.47
CA THR A 226 6.61 12.16 -12.66
C THR A 226 5.35 11.94 -13.52
N PRO A 227 4.24 11.41 -12.95
CA PRO A 227 3.01 11.14 -13.72
C PRO A 227 2.20 12.37 -14.16
N LYS A 228 2.37 13.55 -13.54
CA LYS A 228 1.51 14.73 -13.78
C LYS A 228 2.27 16.01 -14.12
N LYS A 229 3.46 16.18 -13.56
CA LYS A 229 4.30 17.37 -13.75
C LYS A 229 5.70 16.86 -14.07
N ALA A 230 5.82 16.12 -15.17
CA ALA A 230 7.12 15.67 -15.62
C ALA A 230 7.96 16.89 -16.01
N MET A 231 9.25 16.84 -15.73
CA MET A 231 10.24 17.84 -16.13
C MET A 231 11.31 17.18 -17.00
N PRO A 232 10.92 16.59 -18.14
CA PRO A 232 11.81 15.77 -18.95
C PRO A 232 13.03 16.55 -19.48
N GLU A 233 12.86 17.86 -19.70
CA GLU A 233 13.96 18.75 -20.12
C GLU A 233 15.04 18.93 -19.04
N LEU A 234 14.73 18.65 -17.77
CA LEU A 234 15.69 18.69 -16.65
C LEU A 234 16.24 17.30 -16.32
N SER A 235 15.77 16.25 -17.00
CA SER A 235 16.20 14.88 -16.76
C SER A 235 17.66 14.71 -17.14
N PRO A 236 18.50 14.04 -16.32
CA PRO A 236 19.86 13.66 -16.72
C PRO A 236 19.88 12.72 -17.93
N LEU A 237 18.73 12.10 -18.24
CA LEU A 237 18.57 11.16 -19.35
C LEU A 237 17.79 11.76 -20.53
N ARG A 238 17.62 13.09 -20.56
CA ARG A 238 16.89 13.80 -21.61
C ARG A 238 17.29 13.35 -23.02
N ASP A 239 18.60 13.32 -23.29
CA ASP A 239 19.13 13.02 -24.62
C ASP A 239 19.10 11.52 -24.98
N PHE A 240 18.74 10.66 -24.01
CA PHE A 240 18.43 9.24 -24.24
C PHE A 240 16.92 8.99 -24.35
N THR A 241 16.07 9.91 -23.91
CA THR A 241 14.64 9.63 -23.72
C THR A 241 13.83 9.97 -24.98
N MET A 242 13.36 8.95 -25.70
CA MET A 242 12.63 9.16 -26.96
C MET A 242 11.37 10.01 -26.81
N ALA A 243 10.60 9.81 -25.74
CA ALA A 243 9.40 10.61 -25.49
C ALA A 243 9.72 12.09 -25.16
N THR A 244 10.95 12.40 -24.75
CA THR A 244 11.43 13.77 -24.55
C THR A 244 11.84 14.38 -25.88
N LEU A 245 12.68 13.68 -26.65
CA LEU A 245 13.14 14.12 -27.98
C LEU A 245 11.97 14.40 -28.94
N THR A 246 10.88 13.63 -28.83
CA THR A 246 9.67 13.80 -29.64
C THR A 246 8.60 14.70 -29.02
N ARG A 247 8.83 15.23 -27.80
CA ARG A 247 7.85 16.03 -27.05
C ARG A 247 6.51 15.32 -26.81
N THR A 248 6.55 14.01 -26.57
CA THR A 248 5.39 13.14 -26.32
C THR A 248 5.36 12.52 -24.91
N THR A 249 6.18 13.04 -23.99
CA THR A 249 6.35 12.51 -22.61
C THR A 249 5.02 12.26 -21.87
N ASP A 250 4.01 13.11 -22.07
CA ASP A 250 2.71 13.00 -21.41
C ASP A 250 1.81 11.87 -21.96
N ASN A 251 2.15 11.32 -23.12
CA ASN A 251 1.45 10.17 -23.70
C ASN A 251 1.85 8.85 -23.03
N TYR A 252 2.97 8.83 -22.31
CA TYR A 252 3.55 7.61 -21.73
C TYR A 252 3.62 7.67 -20.19
N PRO A 253 3.32 6.54 -19.51
CA PRO A 253 2.96 5.25 -20.09
C PRO A 253 1.47 5.21 -20.48
N VAL A 254 1.15 4.37 -21.47
CA VAL A 254 -0.24 4.07 -21.83
C VAL A 254 -0.93 3.37 -20.66
N LYS A 255 -2.11 3.86 -20.27
CA LYS A 255 -2.92 3.32 -19.17
C LYS A 255 -4.40 3.28 -19.55
N SER A 256 -5.02 2.12 -19.46
CA SER A 256 -6.48 2.03 -19.49
C SER A 256 -7.13 2.68 -18.25
N LYS A 257 -8.38 3.14 -18.40
CA LYS A 257 -9.15 3.73 -17.30
C LYS A 257 -9.50 2.64 -16.29
N LYS A 258 -9.19 2.90 -15.01
CA LYS A 258 -9.63 2.04 -13.90
C LYS A 258 -11.15 2.13 -13.73
N ALA A 259 -11.77 1.02 -13.33
CA ALA A 259 -13.15 1.02 -12.87
C ALA A 259 -13.33 1.98 -11.68
N LYS A 260 -14.49 2.64 -11.60
CA LYS A 260 -14.82 3.52 -10.47
C LYS A 260 -14.99 2.68 -9.20
N ALA A 261 -14.46 3.17 -8.08
CA ALA A 261 -14.69 2.57 -6.78
C ALA A 261 -16.19 2.60 -6.43
N LYS A 262 -16.71 1.50 -5.89
CA LYS A 262 -18.14 1.37 -5.57
C LYS A 262 -18.45 1.95 -4.18
N PRO A 263 -19.52 2.75 -4.01
CA PRO A 263 -19.94 3.19 -2.68
C PRO A 263 -20.54 2.02 -1.88
N VAL A 264 -20.23 1.98 -0.58
CA VAL A 264 -20.81 1.08 0.41
C VAL A 264 -21.16 1.89 1.64
N TYR A 265 -22.37 1.72 2.15
CA TYR A 265 -22.90 2.51 3.26
C TYR A 265 -22.88 1.69 4.55
N TYR A 266 -22.49 2.32 5.66
CA TYR A 266 -22.47 1.70 6.98
C TYR A 266 -23.11 2.60 8.02
N GLN A 267 -23.69 1.98 9.05
CA GLN A 267 -23.97 2.63 10.32
C GLN A 267 -22.96 2.15 11.36
N ALA A 268 -22.17 3.07 11.91
CA ALA A 268 -21.34 2.83 13.07
C ALA A 268 -22.16 3.02 14.36
N LEU A 269 -22.12 2.03 15.25
CA LEU A 269 -22.78 2.10 16.55
C LEU A 269 -21.74 2.40 17.63
N ILE A 270 -21.82 3.61 18.18
CA ILE A 270 -21.04 4.02 19.35
C ILE A 270 -21.85 3.67 20.60
N LEU A 271 -21.62 2.45 21.11
CA LEU A 271 -22.37 1.90 22.24
C LEU A 271 -21.55 1.99 23.52
N GLN A 272 -22.09 2.64 24.54
CA GLN A 272 -21.45 2.76 25.85
C GLN A 272 -22.04 1.82 26.89
N ASN A 273 -21.17 1.31 27.77
CA ASN A 273 -21.56 0.67 29.03
C ASN A 273 -21.81 1.70 30.14
N ALA A 274 -22.26 1.22 31.31
CA ALA A 274 -22.49 2.08 32.48
C ALA A 274 -21.23 2.81 32.99
N LYS A 275 -20.04 2.34 32.63
CA LYS A 275 -18.74 2.95 32.98
C LYS A 275 -18.26 3.98 31.95
N GLY A 276 -19.04 4.25 30.90
CA GLY A 276 -18.67 5.18 29.83
C GLY A 276 -17.63 4.64 28.83
N GLN A 277 -17.32 3.33 28.88
CA GLN A 277 -16.45 2.68 27.91
C GLN A 277 -17.24 2.36 26.64
N VAL A 278 -16.60 2.42 25.48
CA VAL A 278 -17.21 2.14 24.18
C VAL A 278 -16.95 0.69 23.77
N LEU A 279 -17.96 0.03 23.20
CA LEU A 279 -17.84 -1.32 22.65
C LEU A 279 -17.05 -1.29 21.34
N ILE A 280 -16.05 -2.15 21.24
CA ILE A 280 -15.33 -2.44 20.01
C ILE A 280 -15.35 -3.94 19.71
N GLU A 281 -15.25 -4.28 18.44
CA GLU A 281 -15.22 -5.64 17.91
C GLU A 281 -13.98 -5.85 17.03
N LYS A 282 -13.39 -7.05 17.11
CA LYS A 282 -12.33 -7.46 16.20
C LYS A 282 -12.94 -8.10 14.96
N ARG A 283 -12.45 -7.71 13.78
CA ARG A 283 -13.02 -8.13 12.48
C ARG A 283 -12.60 -9.53 12.03
N THR A 284 -12.66 -10.55 12.90
CA THR A 284 -12.13 -11.90 12.64
C THR A 284 -12.86 -12.65 11.52
N GLN A 285 -14.14 -12.35 11.29
CA GLN A 285 -14.94 -12.98 10.23
C GLN A 285 -14.93 -12.19 8.90
N HIS A 286 -14.16 -11.11 8.78
CA HIS A 286 -14.20 -10.23 7.61
C HIS A 286 -12.92 -10.29 6.77
N LYS A 287 -13.08 -10.32 5.44
CA LYS A 287 -11.94 -10.22 4.50
C LYS A 287 -11.27 -8.86 4.53
N LEU A 288 -12.06 -7.78 4.59
CA LEU A 288 -11.56 -6.41 4.59
C LEU A 288 -11.31 -5.95 6.03
N LEU A 289 -10.10 -5.43 6.26
CA LEU A 289 -9.62 -5.00 7.58
C LEU A 289 -9.62 -6.15 8.61
N ASN A 290 -9.32 -7.36 8.15
CA ASN A 290 -9.27 -8.58 8.98
C ASN A 290 -8.38 -8.39 10.21
N ASN A 291 -8.81 -8.94 11.36
CA ASN A 291 -8.24 -8.86 12.71
C ASN A 291 -7.91 -7.44 13.21
N LEU A 292 -8.46 -6.39 12.58
CA LEU A 292 -8.41 -5.04 13.15
C LEU A 292 -9.66 -4.76 13.97
N TRP A 293 -9.54 -3.82 14.89
CA TRP A 293 -10.64 -3.40 15.76
C TRP A 293 -11.49 -2.33 15.07
N THR A 294 -12.80 -2.41 15.28
CA THR A 294 -13.77 -1.40 14.87
C THR A 294 -14.83 -1.20 15.95
N VAL A 295 -15.50 -0.06 15.97
CA VAL A 295 -16.82 -0.04 16.60
C VAL A 295 -17.77 -0.94 15.78
N PRO A 296 -18.84 -1.50 16.36
CA PRO A 296 -19.83 -2.26 15.62
C PRO A 296 -20.31 -1.53 14.36
N LEU A 297 -20.24 -2.22 13.21
CA LEU A 297 -20.62 -1.67 11.90
C LEU A 297 -21.76 -2.49 11.26
N ILE A 298 -22.93 -1.86 11.09
CA ILE A 298 -24.03 -2.43 10.30
C ILE A 298 -23.85 -2.04 8.83
N ASN A 299 -23.79 -3.02 7.93
CA ASN A 299 -23.66 -2.82 6.49
C ASN A 299 -25.02 -2.57 5.84
N LEU A 300 -25.20 -1.38 5.26
CA LEU A 300 -26.44 -0.97 4.58
C LEU A 300 -26.42 -1.27 3.07
N GLY A 301 -25.36 -1.90 2.57
CA GLY A 301 -25.20 -2.26 1.17
C GLY A 301 -24.80 -1.09 0.27
N THR A 302 -25.17 -1.17 -1.01
CA THR A 302 -24.80 -0.19 -2.06
C THR A 302 -25.88 0.85 -2.33
N SER A 303 -27.10 0.63 -1.84
CA SER A 303 -28.19 1.59 -1.92
C SER A 303 -28.30 2.27 -0.58
N ALA A 304 -28.15 3.58 -0.56
CA ALA A 304 -28.30 4.33 0.66
C ALA A 304 -29.78 4.24 1.08
N ASN A 305 -30.12 3.46 2.10
CA ASN A 305 -31.40 3.58 2.83
C ASN A 305 -31.48 4.92 3.61
N GLN A 306 -30.86 5.98 3.05
CA GLN A 306 -30.77 7.32 3.63
C GLN A 306 -32.14 8.00 3.70
N ASP A 307 -33.10 7.56 2.88
CA ASP A 307 -34.44 8.15 2.77
C ASP A 307 -35.51 7.50 3.67
N LEU A 308 -35.16 6.53 4.52
CA LEU A 308 -36.11 5.97 5.48
C LEU A 308 -36.51 7.02 6.55
N PRO A 309 -37.80 7.13 6.91
CA PRO A 309 -38.26 7.92 8.05
C PRO A 309 -37.47 7.62 9.34
N ALA A 310 -37.26 8.62 10.19
CA ALA A 310 -36.38 8.49 11.36
C ALA A 310 -36.80 7.37 12.34
N ASN A 311 -38.09 7.11 12.46
CA ASN A 311 -38.69 6.02 13.25
C ASN A 311 -38.38 4.64 12.65
N GLU A 312 -38.50 4.48 11.34
CA GLU A 312 -38.16 3.24 10.63
C GLU A 312 -36.65 2.94 10.73
N LYS A 313 -35.80 3.99 10.67
CA LYS A 313 -34.37 3.85 10.93
C LYS A 313 -34.06 3.33 12.34
N THR A 314 -34.78 3.75 13.38
CA THR A 314 -34.56 3.19 14.75
C THR A 314 -34.88 1.71 14.79
N ALA A 315 -36.05 1.34 14.26
CA ALA A 315 -36.53 -0.03 14.31
C ALA A 315 -35.59 -0.96 13.54
N PHE A 316 -35.13 -0.51 12.37
CA PHE A 316 -34.13 -1.19 11.58
C PHE A 316 -32.82 -1.38 12.37
N LEU A 317 -32.23 -0.31 12.92
CA LEU A 317 -30.98 -0.43 13.67
C LEU A 317 -31.11 -1.31 14.92
N LEU A 318 -32.27 -1.30 15.59
CA LEU A 318 -32.55 -2.20 16.71
C LEU A 318 -32.64 -3.65 16.26
N ALA A 319 -33.33 -3.92 15.14
CA ALA A 319 -33.43 -5.28 14.58
C ALA A 319 -32.05 -5.81 14.18
N GLU A 320 -31.26 -5.02 13.47
CA GLU A 320 -29.88 -5.37 13.09
C GLU A 320 -28.96 -5.55 14.31
N SER A 321 -29.10 -4.71 15.34
CA SER A 321 -28.34 -4.87 16.59
C SER A 321 -28.73 -6.16 17.32
N GLN A 322 -30.02 -6.52 17.29
CA GLN A 322 -30.52 -7.74 17.89
C GLN A 322 -30.09 -8.99 17.10
N GLU A 323 -30.05 -8.92 15.78
CA GLU A 323 -29.62 -10.01 14.91
C GLU A 323 -28.10 -10.24 15.01
N ALA A 324 -27.31 -9.17 14.87
CA ALA A 324 -25.85 -9.28 14.81
C ALA A 324 -25.21 -9.49 16.20
N TYR A 325 -25.77 -8.87 17.25
CA TYR A 325 -25.15 -8.82 18.57
C TYR A 325 -26.07 -9.31 19.69
N GLY A 326 -27.35 -9.57 19.39
CA GLY A 326 -28.31 -10.03 20.40
C GLY A 326 -28.64 -8.99 21.47
N ILE A 327 -28.51 -7.70 21.16
CA ILE A 327 -28.72 -6.58 22.09
C ILE A 327 -29.78 -5.60 21.57
N SER A 328 -30.39 -4.86 22.48
CA SER A 328 -31.41 -3.85 22.19
C SER A 328 -31.05 -2.49 22.82
N PRO A 329 -30.01 -1.81 22.31
CA PRO A 329 -29.46 -0.59 22.88
C PRO A 329 -30.47 0.57 22.91
N ILE A 330 -30.24 1.52 23.82
CA ILE A 330 -31.00 2.78 23.86
C ILE A 330 -30.23 3.79 23.00
N PHE A 331 -30.69 4.00 21.76
CA PHE A 331 -30.12 5.02 20.89
C PHE A 331 -30.55 6.42 21.35
N MET A 332 -29.58 7.21 21.79
CA MET A 332 -29.83 8.57 22.29
C MET A 332 -29.79 9.60 21.18
N ARG A 333 -28.80 9.51 20.30
CA ARG A 333 -28.64 10.42 19.16
C ARG A 333 -28.23 9.67 17.92
N LYS A 334 -28.87 10.01 16.80
CA LYS A 334 -28.54 9.49 15.47
C LYS A 334 -27.78 10.56 14.71
N GLU A 335 -26.92 10.11 13.80
CA GLU A 335 -26.18 10.98 12.88
C GLU A 335 -25.33 12.01 13.64
N ILE A 336 -24.64 11.57 14.69
CA ILE A 336 -23.72 12.44 15.47
C ILE A 336 -22.46 12.84 14.69
N GLY A 337 -22.26 12.23 13.52
CA GLY A 337 -21.15 12.50 12.62
C GLY A 337 -21.24 11.64 11.36
N GLN A 338 -20.47 12.00 10.35
CA GLN A 338 -20.32 11.24 9.12
C GLN A 338 -18.85 11.09 8.73
N VAL A 339 -18.47 9.90 8.28
CA VAL A 339 -17.12 9.60 7.80
C VAL A 339 -17.18 9.06 6.39
N LYS A 340 -16.46 9.70 5.48
CA LYS A 340 -16.18 9.18 4.14
C LYS A 340 -14.75 8.64 4.10
N HIS A 341 -14.59 7.38 3.71
CA HIS A 341 -13.27 6.75 3.59
C HIS A 341 -13.11 6.06 2.23
N VAL A 342 -12.03 6.37 1.53
CA VAL A 342 -11.76 5.87 0.18
C VAL A 342 -10.72 4.75 0.26
N PHE A 343 -11.11 3.57 -0.22
CA PHE A 343 -10.21 2.46 -0.53
C PHE A 343 -10.00 2.40 -2.05
N THR A 344 -9.06 1.58 -2.49
CA THR A 344 -8.73 1.45 -3.92
C THR A 344 -9.89 0.98 -4.79
N HIS A 345 -10.79 0.13 -4.27
CA HIS A 345 -11.89 -0.49 -5.02
C HIS A 345 -13.29 -0.12 -4.51
N LEU A 346 -13.38 0.59 -3.37
CA LEU A 346 -14.65 0.95 -2.74
C LEU A 346 -14.54 2.23 -1.92
N ILE A 347 -15.68 2.84 -1.61
CA ILE A 347 -15.78 4.04 -0.77
C ILE A 347 -16.77 3.73 0.35
N TRP A 348 -16.31 3.78 1.60
CA TRP A 348 -17.19 3.71 2.77
C TRP A 348 -17.78 5.07 3.08
N HIS A 349 -19.10 5.09 3.23
CA HIS A 349 -19.89 6.19 3.76
C HIS A 349 -20.48 5.72 5.08
N ILE A 350 -20.01 6.29 6.20
CA ILE A 350 -20.35 5.83 7.54
C ILE A 350 -21.11 6.94 8.25
N LEU A 351 -22.30 6.64 8.73
CA LEU A 351 -23.03 7.49 9.68
C LEU A 351 -22.81 6.96 11.10
N LEU A 352 -22.69 7.85 12.07
CA LEU A 352 -22.45 7.49 13.47
C LEU A 352 -23.75 7.61 14.26
N THR A 353 -24.10 6.57 15.02
CA THR A 353 -25.23 6.57 15.97
C THR A 353 -24.70 6.27 17.36
N TYR A 354 -25.12 7.05 18.34
CA TYR A 354 -24.69 6.93 19.72
C TYR A 354 -25.82 6.38 20.60
N GLY A 355 -25.47 5.42 21.45
CA GLY A 355 -26.39 4.79 22.38
C GLY A 355 -25.71 4.20 23.61
N GLN A 356 -26.54 3.78 24.56
CA GLN A 356 -26.12 3.08 25.77
C GLN A 356 -26.71 1.69 25.81
N LEU A 357 -25.94 0.74 26.33
CA LEU A 357 -26.45 -0.59 26.63
C LEU A 357 -27.32 -0.57 27.88
N LYS A 358 -28.39 -1.36 27.86
CA LYS A 358 -29.15 -1.67 29.07
C LYS A 358 -28.32 -2.63 29.94
N PRO A 359 -28.54 -2.70 31.26
CA PRO A 359 -27.80 -3.62 32.14
C PRO A 359 -27.86 -5.09 31.69
N VAL A 360 -28.99 -5.52 31.11
CA VAL A 360 -29.14 -6.89 30.58
C VAL A 360 -28.27 -7.14 29.35
N ASP A 361 -28.19 -6.17 28.44
CA ASP A 361 -27.40 -6.24 27.22
C ASP A 361 -25.90 -6.13 27.55
N GLU A 362 -25.53 -5.23 28.47
CA GLU A 362 -24.15 -5.10 28.96
C GLU A 362 -23.67 -6.39 29.62
N LYS A 363 -24.49 -7.02 30.47
CA LYS A 363 -24.15 -8.31 31.08
C LYS A 363 -23.90 -9.37 30.00
N LYS A 364 -24.78 -9.46 29.00
CA LYS A 364 -24.64 -10.42 27.90
C LYS A 364 -23.32 -10.23 27.13
N ILE A 365 -22.98 -8.99 26.79
CA ILE A 365 -21.70 -8.69 26.12
C ILE A 365 -20.51 -9.07 27.02
N ASN A 366 -20.56 -8.77 28.32
CA ASN A 366 -19.51 -9.17 29.26
C ASN A 366 -19.34 -10.69 29.36
N ASP A 367 -20.46 -11.43 29.34
CA ASP A 367 -20.45 -12.90 29.34
C ASP A 367 -19.80 -13.44 28.05
N MET A 368 -20.08 -12.84 26.88
CA MET A 368 -19.46 -13.20 25.60
C MET A 368 -17.95 -12.88 25.56
N ILE A 369 -17.54 -11.75 26.12
CA ILE A 369 -16.12 -11.37 26.26
C ILE A 369 -15.38 -12.38 27.17
N THR A 370 -15.97 -12.71 28.32
CA THR A 370 -15.34 -13.57 29.32
C THR A 370 -15.25 -15.02 28.88
N SER A 371 -16.25 -15.51 28.15
CA SER A 371 -16.28 -16.86 27.57
C SER A 371 -15.41 -17.01 26.32
N GLY A 372 -15.01 -15.90 25.69
CA GLY A 372 -14.32 -15.91 24.41
C GLY A 372 -15.22 -16.28 23.22
N GLU A 373 -16.54 -16.22 23.39
CA GLU A 373 -17.51 -16.47 22.31
C GLU A 373 -17.47 -15.39 21.21
N ALA A 374 -17.03 -14.19 21.57
CA ALA A 374 -16.84 -13.10 20.63
C ALA A 374 -15.59 -12.27 20.97
N ASP A 375 -14.91 -11.80 19.91
CA ASP A 375 -13.76 -10.92 20.01
C ASP A 375 -14.18 -9.46 20.26
N TYR A 376 -14.82 -9.21 21.40
CA TYR A 376 -15.26 -7.88 21.83
C TYR A 376 -14.36 -7.33 22.93
N ALA A 377 -14.32 -6.01 23.06
CA ALA A 377 -13.66 -5.34 24.17
C ALA A 377 -14.36 -4.04 24.53
N TRP A 378 -14.21 -3.64 25.78
CA TRP A 378 -14.59 -2.31 26.28
C TRP A 378 -13.37 -1.41 26.27
N VAL A 379 -13.42 -0.34 25.48
CA VAL A 379 -12.33 0.64 25.42
C VAL A 379 -12.76 1.94 26.10
N ALA A 380 -11.97 2.39 27.08
CA ALA A 380 -12.14 3.73 27.59
C ALA A 380 -11.59 4.72 26.56
N PRO A 381 -12.13 5.95 26.45
CA PRO A 381 -11.68 6.88 25.41
C PRO A 381 -10.17 7.18 25.38
N HIS A 382 -9.52 7.16 26.55
CA HIS A 382 -8.07 7.38 26.69
C HIS A 382 -7.21 6.12 26.42
N HIS A 383 -7.82 4.95 26.25
CA HIS A 383 -7.16 3.68 25.95
C HIS A 383 -7.35 3.24 24.49
N PHE A 384 -7.83 4.14 23.63
CA PHE A 384 -8.02 3.86 22.21
C PHE A 384 -6.70 3.49 21.52
N GLU A 385 -5.57 4.02 21.99
CA GLU A 385 -4.26 3.72 21.43
C GLU A 385 -3.75 2.30 21.77
N ASP A 386 -4.44 1.52 22.60
CA ASP A 386 -3.98 0.18 22.97
C ASP A 386 -4.33 -0.89 21.92
N TYR A 387 -5.25 -0.58 21.02
CA TYR A 387 -5.73 -1.50 19.98
C TYR A 387 -5.29 -1.06 18.59
N ALA A 388 -5.24 -2.00 17.65
CA ALA A 388 -4.92 -1.72 16.25
C ALA A 388 -6.19 -1.37 15.46
N PHE A 389 -6.38 -0.09 15.17
CA PHE A 389 -7.49 0.45 14.41
C PHE A 389 -7.09 0.76 12.97
N PRO A 390 -7.99 0.54 11.99
CA PRO A 390 -7.80 1.07 10.66
C PRO A 390 -8.03 2.59 10.66
N THR A 391 -7.40 3.31 9.74
CA THR A 391 -7.55 4.78 9.61
C THR A 391 -9.00 5.24 9.49
N VAL A 392 -9.90 4.40 8.96
CA VAL A 392 -11.34 4.72 8.93
C VAL A 392 -11.95 4.79 10.33
N GLN A 393 -11.53 3.94 11.26
CA GLN A 393 -12.02 3.97 12.64
C GLN A 393 -11.40 5.10 13.44
N MET A 394 -10.14 5.46 13.18
CA MET A 394 -9.56 6.67 13.76
C MET A 394 -10.39 7.92 13.40
N LYS A 395 -10.90 7.99 12.16
CA LYS A 395 -11.82 9.07 11.74
C LYS A 395 -13.18 9.00 12.42
N VAL A 396 -13.73 7.79 12.60
CA VAL A 396 -14.99 7.57 13.35
C VAL A 396 -14.81 8.03 14.79
N TRP A 397 -13.68 7.69 15.41
CA TRP A 397 -13.36 8.09 16.76
C TRP A 397 -13.22 9.61 16.91
N GLN A 398 -12.47 10.25 16.00
CA GLN A 398 -12.36 11.71 15.98
C GLN A 398 -13.73 12.39 15.87
N ALA A 399 -14.60 11.92 14.96
CA ALA A 399 -15.94 12.47 14.80
C ALA A 399 -16.79 12.28 16.08
N TYR A 400 -16.60 11.19 16.81
CA TYR A 400 -17.24 10.97 18.10
C TYR A 400 -16.71 11.92 19.18
N GLU A 401 -15.39 12.12 19.27
CA GLU A 401 -14.79 13.05 20.23
C GLU A 401 -15.21 14.50 19.99
N ASP A 402 -15.29 14.91 18.72
CA ASP A 402 -15.75 16.24 18.34
C ASP A 402 -17.21 16.46 18.80
N TYR A 403 -18.08 15.47 18.57
CA TYR A 403 -19.44 15.49 19.09
C TYR A 403 -19.50 15.60 20.62
N GLN A 404 -18.63 14.90 21.36
CA GLN A 404 -18.61 14.99 22.83
C GLN A 404 -18.19 16.40 23.30
N LYS A 405 -17.19 17.01 22.66
CA LYS A 405 -16.73 18.37 22.98
C LYS A 405 -17.84 19.41 22.78
N ASP A 406 -18.60 19.29 21.70
CA ASP A 406 -19.69 20.21 21.36
C ASP A 406 -20.86 20.11 22.34
N ASN A 407 -21.17 18.91 22.85
CA ASN A 407 -22.22 18.75 23.86
C ASN A 407 -21.76 19.19 25.25
N HIS A 408 -20.48 19.06 25.59
CA HIS A 408 -19.95 19.59 26.85
C HIS A 408 -19.87 21.13 26.88
N HIS A 409 -19.73 21.80 25.73
CA HIS A 409 -19.79 23.27 25.64
C HIS A 409 -21.20 23.85 25.77
N ASN A 410 -22.24 23.07 25.49
CA ASN A 410 -23.64 23.49 25.64
C ASN A 410 -24.21 23.31 27.06
N ILE A 411 -23.38 22.95 28.05
CA ILE A 411 -23.76 22.74 29.45
C ILE A 411 -23.03 23.73 30.40
N LYS A 412 -22.36 24.76 29.87
CA LYS A 412 -21.75 25.83 30.68
C LYS A 412 -22.54 27.12 30.64
#